data_AF-A0A6I6FRA7-F1
#
_entry.id   AF-A0A6I6FRA7-F1
#
_cell.length_a   1.000
_cell.length_b   1.000
_cell.length_c   1.000
_cell.angle_alpha   90.00
_cell.angle_beta   90.00
_cell.angle_gamma   90.00
#
_symmetry.space_group_name_H-M   'P 1'
#
loop_
_entity.id
_entity.type
_entity.pdbx_description
1 polymer ?
#
loop_
_entity_poly.entity_id
_entity_poly.type
_entity_poly.pdbx_seq_one_letter_code
_entity_poly.pdbx_strand_id
1 'polypeptide(L)'
;MDDFELTKGIDACARPDQFVRLRLAAYDAAADAGISWALKAQAPRRAEVRIARELHQDIQAARVAWNAPETTDGNWPQLVGRLHSLLHISHLIPALLETSADQDLDTDLVQALRSAAVMCAGFDRALSELEEALRGAPGTGDGQDPDLLAVASRHALTALLLLDKQLLSRITARAGAS
;
A
#
# COMPACT_ATOMS: atom_id res chain seq x y z
N MET A 1 21.91 -22.03 -45.86
CA MET A 1 20.60 -22.29 -45.26
C MET A 1 20.90 -23.07 -44.00
N ASP A 2 20.88 -22.39 -42.85
CA ASP A 2 20.84 -22.94 -41.49
C ASP A 2 20.58 -21.77 -40.53
N ASP A 3 19.34 -21.25 -40.58
CA ASP A 3 18.76 -20.31 -39.60
C ASP A 3 18.35 -21.11 -38.34
N PHE A 4 19.30 -21.40 -37.44
CA PHE A 4 19.00 -22.17 -36.23
C PHE A 4 19.67 -21.66 -34.93
N GLU A 5 19.98 -20.36 -34.82
CA GLU A 5 20.45 -19.75 -33.57
C GLU A 5 19.61 -18.56 -33.10
N LEU A 6 18.28 -18.68 -33.06
CA LEU A 6 17.42 -17.59 -32.52
C LEU A 6 16.32 -18.06 -31.53
N THR A 7 16.34 -19.30 -31.05
CA THR A 7 15.25 -19.85 -30.22
C THR A 7 15.71 -20.60 -28.96
N LYS A 8 16.84 -20.19 -28.36
CA LYS A 8 17.23 -20.64 -27.00
C LYS A 8 17.45 -19.48 -26.02
N GLY A 9 16.76 -18.37 -26.25
CA GLY A 9 16.74 -17.21 -25.36
C GLY A 9 15.35 -16.93 -24.82
N ILE A 10 14.59 -17.97 -24.43
CA ILE A 10 13.50 -17.74 -23.47
C ILE A 10 14.19 -17.70 -22.11
N ASP A 11 14.87 -16.57 -21.84
CA ASP A 11 15.25 -16.19 -20.49
C ASP A 11 13.98 -16.34 -19.66
N ALA A 12 13.94 -17.40 -18.85
CA ALA A 12 12.95 -17.52 -17.81
C ALA A 12 13.16 -16.28 -16.93
N CYS A 13 12.34 -15.24 -17.14
CA CYS A 13 12.36 -14.04 -16.33
C CYS A 13 12.32 -14.52 -14.88
N ALA A 14 13.46 -14.40 -14.18
CA ALA A 14 13.54 -14.74 -12.78
C ALA A 14 12.37 -14.03 -12.10
N ARG A 15 11.53 -14.78 -11.37
CA ARG A 15 10.36 -14.19 -10.72
C ARG A 15 10.87 -12.99 -9.93
N PRO A 16 10.29 -11.79 -10.12
CA PRO A 16 10.76 -10.61 -9.42
C PRO A 16 10.85 -10.93 -7.93
N ASP A 17 11.97 -10.56 -7.33
CA ASP A 17 12.16 -10.73 -5.90
C ASP A 17 10.98 -10.08 -5.13
N GLN A 18 10.78 -10.50 -3.89
CA GLN A 18 9.64 -10.02 -3.12
C GLN A 18 9.61 -8.49 -2.96
N PHE A 19 10.78 -7.86 -2.90
CA PHE A 19 10.92 -6.41 -2.84
C PHE A 19 10.40 -5.72 -4.11
N VAL A 20 10.81 -6.17 -5.29
CA VAL A 20 10.36 -5.65 -6.58
C VAL A 20 8.86 -5.82 -6.72
N ARG A 21 8.29 -6.94 -6.27
CA ARG A 21 6.84 -7.15 -6.26
C ARG A 21 6.10 -6.14 -5.37
N LEU A 22 6.58 -5.90 -4.15
CA LEU A 22 6.01 -4.90 -3.25
C LEU A 22 6.11 -3.49 -3.82
N ARG A 23 7.24 -3.16 -4.44
CA ARG A 23 7.46 -1.85 -5.06
C ARG A 23 6.57 -1.64 -6.29
N LEU A 24 6.43 -2.65 -7.14
CA LEU A 24 5.51 -2.62 -8.29
C LEU A 24 4.06 -2.48 -7.83
N ALA A 25 3.64 -3.24 -6.82
CA ALA A 25 2.30 -3.10 -6.24
C ALA A 25 2.05 -1.67 -5.70
N ALA A 26 3.08 -1.02 -5.13
CA ALA A 26 2.98 0.37 -4.71
C ALA A 26 2.87 1.35 -5.87
N TYR A 27 3.58 1.12 -6.98
CA TYR A 27 3.41 1.91 -8.20
C TYR A 27 2.05 1.71 -8.83
N ASP A 28 1.55 0.47 -8.90
CA ASP A 28 0.24 0.16 -9.45
C ASP A 28 -0.86 0.78 -8.59
N ALA A 29 -0.77 0.69 -7.26
CA ALA A 29 -1.71 1.35 -6.35
C ALA A 29 -1.65 2.88 -6.46
N ALA A 30 -0.45 3.46 -6.62
CA ALA A 30 -0.28 4.89 -6.85
C ALA A 30 -0.81 5.32 -8.23
N ALA A 31 -0.67 4.46 -9.25
CA ALA A 31 -1.23 4.66 -10.57
C ALA A 31 -2.75 4.56 -10.53
N ASP A 32 -3.35 3.56 -9.90
CA ASP A 32 -4.79 3.45 -9.70
C ASP A 32 -5.36 4.65 -8.93
N ALA A 33 -4.63 5.13 -7.91
CA ALA A 33 -4.95 6.38 -7.24
C ALA A 33 -4.76 7.63 -8.13
N GLY A 34 -3.80 7.58 -9.07
CA GLY A 34 -3.45 8.64 -10.00
C GLY A 34 -4.21 8.64 -11.33
N ILE A 35 -4.90 7.55 -11.68
CA ILE A 35 -5.72 7.38 -12.88
C ILE A 35 -7.01 8.18 -12.67
N SER A 36 -6.84 9.48 -12.92
CA SER A 36 -7.81 10.50 -13.29
C SER A 36 -9.19 10.43 -12.64
N TRP A 37 -9.24 10.90 -11.39
CA TRP A 37 -10.48 11.39 -10.78
C TRP A 37 -10.71 12.89 -11.01
N ALA A 38 -9.90 13.50 -11.89
CA ALA A 38 -10.06 14.87 -12.33
C ALA A 38 -11.26 15.07 -13.30
N LEU A 39 -11.90 13.99 -13.77
CA LEU A 39 -12.90 14.04 -14.86
C LEU A 39 -14.33 13.65 -14.45
N LYS A 40 -14.56 13.08 -13.27
CA LYS A 40 -15.92 12.76 -12.81
C LYS A 40 -16.48 13.93 -12.01
N ALA A 41 -17.30 14.77 -12.65
CA ALA A 41 -18.00 15.90 -12.04
C ALA A 41 -19.10 15.50 -11.02
N GLN A 42 -19.08 14.26 -10.50
CA GLN A 42 -20.12 13.73 -9.63
C GLN A 42 -19.80 14.01 -8.16
N ALA A 43 -20.78 14.59 -7.45
CA ALA A 43 -20.66 14.87 -6.03
C ALA A 43 -20.35 13.59 -5.23
N PRO A 44 -19.40 13.64 -4.27
CA PRO A 44 -19.09 12.48 -3.46
C PRO A 44 -20.28 12.11 -2.58
N ARG A 45 -20.59 10.81 -2.56
CA ARG A 45 -21.66 10.18 -1.78
C ARG A 45 -21.28 10.12 -0.30
N ARG A 46 -22.27 9.94 0.60
CA ARG A 46 -22.03 9.88 2.05
C ARG A 46 -21.07 8.75 2.45
N ALA A 47 -21.19 7.57 1.86
CA ALA A 47 -20.26 6.47 2.11
C ALA A 47 -18.82 6.82 1.71
N GLU A 48 -18.63 7.43 0.54
CA GLU A 48 -17.30 7.81 0.06
C GLU A 48 -16.65 8.85 0.99
N VAL A 49 -17.42 9.81 1.47
CA VAL A 49 -16.96 10.78 2.48
C VAL A 49 -16.58 10.10 3.79
N ARG A 50 -17.37 9.12 4.24
CA ARG A 50 -17.07 8.35 5.46
C ARG A 50 -15.77 7.57 5.30
N ILE A 51 -15.66 6.77 4.23
CA ILE A 51 -14.46 5.97 3.91
C ILE A 51 -13.22 6.86 3.87
N ALA A 52 -13.30 7.98 3.17
CA ALA A 52 -12.19 8.92 3.07
C ALA A 52 -11.77 9.49 4.43
N ARG A 53 -12.71 9.82 5.32
CA ARG A 53 -12.39 10.36 6.65
C ARG A 53 -11.76 9.32 7.56
N GLU A 54 -12.30 8.11 7.57
CA GLU A 54 -11.77 7.02 8.39
C GLU A 54 -10.37 6.64 7.89
N LEU A 55 -10.22 6.39 6.58
CA LEU A 55 -8.94 6.06 5.99
C LEU A 55 -7.89 7.18 6.16
N HIS A 56 -8.31 8.45 6.08
CA HIS A 56 -7.42 9.59 6.32
C HIS A 56 -6.78 9.54 7.71
N GLN A 57 -7.56 9.21 8.75
CA GLN A 57 -7.04 9.15 10.12
C GLN A 57 -5.93 8.11 10.25
N ASP A 58 -6.16 6.91 9.72
CA ASP A 58 -5.18 5.81 9.77
C ASP A 58 -3.96 6.07 8.89
N ILE A 59 -4.13 6.67 7.70
CA ILE A 59 -2.99 7.05 6.85
C ILE A 59 -2.14 8.13 7.53
N GLN A 60 -2.74 9.13 8.18
CA GLN A 60 -1.96 10.14 8.90
C GLN A 60 -1.28 9.55 10.14
N ALA A 61 -1.92 8.61 10.85
CA ALA A 61 -1.28 7.89 11.95
C ALA A 61 -0.04 7.09 11.47
N ALA A 62 -0.18 6.36 10.36
CA ALA A 62 0.94 5.66 9.72
C ALA A 62 2.05 6.64 9.31
N ARG A 63 1.70 7.80 8.73
CA ARG A 63 2.66 8.85 8.38
C ARG A 63 3.42 9.37 9.60
N VAL A 64 2.73 9.57 10.73
CA VAL A 64 3.38 10.00 11.98
C VAL A 64 4.37 8.94 12.47
N ALA A 65 4.00 7.65 12.45
CA ALA A 65 4.90 6.56 12.81
C ALA A 65 6.16 6.50 11.93
N TRP A 66 6.05 6.91 10.67
CA TRP A 66 7.19 7.01 9.75
C TRP A 66 8.09 8.22 9.95
N ASN A 67 7.53 9.33 10.46
CA ASN A 67 8.30 10.54 10.75
C ASN A 67 8.89 10.54 12.17
N ALA A 68 8.54 9.55 13.00
CA ALA A 68 9.14 9.39 14.31
C ALA A 68 10.66 9.21 14.19
N PRO A 69 11.46 9.92 15.00
CA PRO A 69 12.92 9.85 14.93
C PRO A 69 13.41 8.43 15.24
N GLU A 70 14.44 7.99 14.51
CA GLU A 70 15.11 6.72 14.78
C GLU A 70 15.78 6.80 16.15
N THR A 71 15.39 5.88 17.04
CA THR A 71 15.97 5.76 18.37
C THR A 71 17.28 4.99 18.28
N THR A 72 18.23 5.33 19.16
CA THR A 72 19.59 4.80 19.16
C THR A 72 19.66 3.27 19.37
N ASP A 73 18.56 2.65 19.85
CA ASP A 73 18.44 1.21 20.16
C ASP A 73 18.05 0.32 18.96
N GLY A 74 18.13 0.84 17.74
CA GLY A 74 18.01 0.06 16.50
C GLY A 74 16.72 0.32 15.71
N ASN A 75 16.82 0.17 14.38
CA ASN A 75 15.76 0.49 13.42
C ASN A 75 14.60 -0.53 13.43
N TRP A 76 14.85 -1.75 13.91
CA TRP A 76 13.93 -2.89 13.75
C TRP A 76 12.60 -2.78 14.51
N PRO A 77 12.54 -2.40 15.80
CA PRO A 77 11.27 -2.27 16.51
C PRO A 77 10.36 -1.20 15.91
N GLN A 78 10.95 -0.14 15.33
CA GLN A 78 10.20 0.91 14.66
C GLN A 78 9.67 0.43 13.30
N LEU A 79 10.47 -0.34 12.55
CA LEU A 79 10.01 -0.95 11.30
C LEU A 79 8.83 -1.89 11.54
N VAL A 80 8.85 -2.70 12.60
CA VAL A 80 7.70 -3.53 13.03
C VAL A 80 6.45 -2.68 13.23
N GLY A 81 6.53 -1.60 14.01
CA GLY A 81 5.38 -0.70 14.22
C GLY A 81 4.86 -0.04 12.93
N ARG A 82 5.78 0.34 12.04
CA ARG A 82 5.44 0.90 10.72
C ARG A 82 4.73 -0.13 9.82
N LEU A 83 5.17 -1.38 9.82
CA LEU A 83 4.54 -2.47 9.05
C LEU A 83 3.19 -2.87 9.63
N HIS A 84 3.05 -2.92 10.95
CA HIS A 84 1.75 -3.08 11.63
C HIS A 84 0.76 -1.99 11.20
N SER A 85 1.21 -0.75 11.08
CA SER A 85 0.35 0.35 10.62
C SER A 85 -0.16 0.12 9.18
N LEU A 86 0.69 -0.43 8.29
CA LEU A 86 0.28 -0.78 6.93
C LEU A 86 -0.71 -1.96 6.92
N LEU A 87 -0.45 -3.01 7.72
CA LEU A 87 -1.38 -4.13 7.85
C LEU A 87 -2.70 -3.74 8.50
N HIS A 88 -2.71 -2.77 9.40
CA HIS A 88 -3.96 -2.24 9.92
C HIS A 88 -4.83 -1.67 8.79
N ILE A 89 -4.23 -0.88 7.90
CA ILE A 89 -4.90 -0.30 6.73
C ILE A 89 -5.37 -1.39 5.75
N SER A 90 -4.61 -2.48 5.56
CA SER A 90 -5.03 -3.59 4.69
C SER A 90 -6.30 -4.29 5.17
N HIS A 91 -6.53 -4.35 6.48
CA HIS A 91 -7.74 -4.93 7.07
C HIS A 91 -8.90 -3.93 7.14
N LEU A 92 -8.60 -2.66 7.37
CA LEU A 92 -9.59 -1.58 7.42
C LEU A 92 -10.33 -1.43 6.09
N ILE A 93 -9.58 -1.41 4.97
CA ILE A 93 -10.17 -1.14 3.66
C ILE A 93 -11.28 -2.14 3.27
N PRO A 94 -11.08 -3.47 3.34
CA PRO A 94 -12.16 -4.44 3.11
C PRO A 94 -13.37 -4.22 4.02
N ALA A 95 -13.16 -3.98 5.32
CA ALA A 95 -14.25 -3.73 6.25
C ALA A 95 -15.06 -2.46 5.89
N LEU A 96 -14.38 -1.40 5.46
CA LEU A 96 -15.01 -0.17 4.97
C LEU A 96 -15.83 -0.41 3.70
N LEU A 97 -15.35 -1.25 2.79
CA LEU A 97 -16.05 -1.61 1.57
C LEU A 97 -17.27 -2.49 1.85
N GLU A 98 -17.15 -3.48 2.73
CA GLU A 98 -18.24 -4.38 3.14
C GLU A 98 -19.39 -3.61 3.80
N THR A 99 -19.07 -2.70 4.73
CA THR A 99 -20.06 -1.84 5.40
C THR A 99 -20.67 -0.75 4.49
N SER A 100 -20.24 -0.71 3.22
CA SER A 100 -20.68 0.25 2.21
C SER A 100 -21.22 -0.43 0.94
N ALA A 101 -21.34 -1.76 0.92
CA ALA A 101 -21.66 -2.54 -0.28
C ALA A 101 -22.96 -2.10 -0.98
N ASP A 102 -23.99 -1.72 -0.21
CA ASP A 102 -25.30 -1.32 -0.74
C ASP A 102 -25.36 0.16 -1.18
N GLN A 103 -24.27 0.93 -1.05
CA GLN A 103 -24.26 2.38 -1.27
C GLN A 103 -23.75 2.80 -2.66
N ASP A 104 -23.60 1.83 -3.58
CA ASP A 104 -23.21 2.02 -4.98
C ASP A 104 -21.96 2.91 -5.09
N LEU A 105 -20.85 2.43 -4.52
CA LEU A 105 -19.57 3.14 -4.55
C LEU A 105 -19.04 3.25 -5.98
N ASP A 106 -18.32 4.34 -6.27
CA ASP A 106 -17.60 4.46 -7.54
C ASP A 106 -16.65 3.26 -7.74
N THR A 107 -16.72 2.62 -8.91
CA THR A 107 -15.93 1.41 -9.20
C THR A 107 -14.43 1.66 -9.16
N ASP A 108 -13.99 2.86 -9.53
CA ASP A 108 -12.57 3.21 -9.56
C ASP A 108 -12.08 3.48 -8.12
N LEU A 109 -12.94 4.03 -7.26
CA LEU A 109 -12.69 4.09 -5.80
C LEU A 109 -12.52 2.70 -5.21
N VAL A 110 -13.44 1.80 -5.51
CA VAL A 110 -13.38 0.41 -5.03
C VAL A 110 -12.10 -0.27 -5.51
N GLN A 111 -11.71 -0.07 -6.77
CA GLN A 111 -10.50 -0.65 -7.33
C GLN A 111 -9.24 -0.07 -6.67
N ALA A 112 -9.12 1.26 -6.56
CA ALA A 112 -7.97 1.90 -5.92
C ALA A 112 -7.81 1.48 -4.46
N LEU A 113 -8.92 1.37 -3.73
CA LEU A 113 -8.93 0.86 -2.36
C LEU A 113 -8.46 -0.60 -2.30
N ARG A 114 -8.97 -1.47 -3.18
CA ARG A 114 -8.55 -2.88 -3.23
C ARG A 114 -7.07 -3.02 -3.56
N SER A 115 -6.56 -2.25 -4.52
CA SER A 115 -5.13 -2.24 -4.87
C SER A 115 -4.28 -1.80 -3.67
N ALA A 116 -4.71 -0.76 -2.94
CA ALA A 116 -4.04 -0.32 -1.71
C ALA A 116 -4.06 -1.40 -0.61
N ALA A 117 -5.17 -2.10 -0.43
CA ALA A 117 -5.29 -3.19 0.54
C ALA A 117 -4.35 -4.36 0.21
N VAL A 118 -4.31 -4.79 -1.06
CA VAL A 118 -3.43 -5.86 -1.54
C VAL A 118 -1.95 -5.48 -1.37
N MET A 119 -1.60 -4.26 -1.75
CA MET A 119 -0.25 -3.71 -1.56
C MET A 119 0.17 -3.79 -0.08
N CYS A 120 -0.70 -3.33 0.84
CA CYS A 120 -0.40 -3.34 2.27
C CYS A 120 -0.36 -4.75 2.86
N ALA A 121 -1.24 -5.66 2.43
CA ALA A 121 -1.25 -7.05 2.86
C ALA A 121 0.02 -7.82 2.44
N GLY A 122 0.72 -7.37 1.38
CA GLY A 122 1.98 -7.97 0.93
C GLY A 122 3.09 -7.99 1.98
N PHE A 123 2.98 -7.18 3.04
CA PHE A 123 3.95 -7.10 4.13
C PHE A 123 3.72 -8.11 5.27
N ASP A 124 2.62 -8.88 5.28
CA ASP A 124 2.24 -9.76 6.39
C ASP A 124 3.32 -10.80 6.74
N ARG A 125 3.81 -11.49 5.71
CA ARG A 125 4.89 -12.47 5.85
C ARG A 125 6.21 -11.82 6.32
N ALA A 126 6.54 -10.66 5.76
CA ALA A 126 7.75 -9.92 6.11
C ALA A 126 7.75 -9.48 7.58
N LEU A 127 6.59 -9.04 8.07
CA LEU A 127 6.39 -8.70 9.46
C LEU A 127 6.53 -9.93 10.37
N SER A 128 5.89 -11.05 10.01
CA SER A 128 5.96 -12.29 10.78
C SER A 128 7.40 -12.80 10.93
N GLU A 129 8.15 -12.81 9.83
CA GLU A 129 9.57 -13.21 9.79
C GLU A 129 10.44 -12.25 10.65
N LEU A 130 10.16 -10.95 10.60
CA LEU A 130 10.85 -9.94 11.40
C LEU A 130 10.57 -10.09 12.91
N GLU A 131 9.30 -10.30 13.30
CA GLU A 131 8.93 -10.53 14.70
C GLU A 131 9.53 -11.82 15.26
N GLU A 132 9.71 -12.84 14.43
CA GLU A 132 10.38 -14.09 14.80
C GLU A 132 11.89 -13.89 14.99
N ALA A 133 12.53 -13.13 14.11
CA ALA A 133 13.94 -12.76 14.24
C ALA A 133 14.22 -11.95 15.53
N LEU A 134 13.33 -11.01 15.88
CA LEU A 134 13.44 -10.22 17.12
C LEU A 134 13.23 -11.06 18.39
N ARG A 135 12.51 -12.17 18.32
CA ARG A 135 12.33 -13.12 19.42
C ARG A 135 13.54 -14.03 19.67
N GLY A 136 14.58 -13.97 18.83
CA GLY A 136 15.84 -14.66 19.05
C GLY A 136 15.86 -16.14 18.64
N ALA A 137 14.90 -16.58 17.80
CA ALA A 137 14.97 -17.91 17.20
C ALA A 137 16.02 -17.92 16.07
N PRO A 138 16.96 -18.89 16.03
CA PRO A 138 17.90 -19.00 14.92
C PRO A 138 17.15 -19.55 13.69
N GLY A 139 16.49 -18.66 12.96
CA GLY A 139 15.91 -18.95 11.66
C GLY A 139 16.97 -18.84 10.57
N THR A 140 17.16 -19.92 9.81
CA THR A 140 18.05 -20.04 8.65
C THR A 140 17.87 -18.87 7.67
N GLY A 141 18.82 -17.94 7.69
CA GLY A 141 18.79 -16.71 6.92
C GLY A 141 19.05 -16.95 5.44
N ASP A 142 17.97 -16.97 4.68
CA ASP A 142 17.87 -16.22 3.41
C ASP A 142 16.96 -15.00 3.68
N GLY A 143 17.22 -14.34 4.82
CA GLY A 143 16.34 -13.37 5.45
C GLY A 143 16.18 -12.12 4.61
N GLN A 144 14.96 -11.61 4.53
CA GLN A 144 14.68 -10.34 3.87
C GLN A 144 15.54 -9.22 4.44
N ASP A 145 16.17 -8.46 3.56
CA ASP A 145 16.96 -7.31 3.95
C ASP A 145 16.04 -6.23 4.57
N PRO A 146 16.24 -5.85 5.85
CA PRO A 146 15.45 -4.81 6.52
C PRO A 146 15.42 -3.49 5.77
N ASP A 147 16.53 -3.14 5.11
CA ASP A 147 16.65 -1.86 4.44
C ASP A 147 15.79 -1.87 3.17
N LEU A 148 15.75 -2.99 2.45
CA LEU A 148 14.83 -3.18 1.34
C LEU A 148 13.37 -3.16 1.80
N LEU A 149 13.07 -3.80 2.94
CA LEU A 149 11.73 -3.79 3.52
C LEU A 149 11.30 -2.38 3.95
N ALA A 150 12.20 -1.59 4.54
CA ALA A 150 11.97 -0.20 4.89
C ALA A 150 11.75 0.67 3.64
N VAL A 151 12.51 0.45 2.56
CA VAL A 151 12.30 1.15 1.29
C VAL A 151 10.94 0.80 0.69
N ALA A 152 10.57 -0.49 0.60
CA ALA A 152 9.29 -0.92 0.03
C ALA A 152 8.10 -0.36 0.82
N SER A 153 8.15 -0.44 2.15
CA SER A 153 7.10 0.08 3.03
C SER A 153 6.97 1.61 2.95
N ARG A 154 8.06 2.34 2.71
CA ARG A 154 8.00 3.79 2.40
C ARG A 154 7.32 4.08 1.06
N HIS A 155 7.53 3.25 0.04
CA HIS A 155 6.81 3.39 -1.24
C HIS A 155 5.31 3.12 -1.04
N ALA A 156 4.96 2.10 -0.26
CA ALA A 156 3.56 1.82 0.09
C ALA A 156 2.89 2.99 0.84
N LEU A 157 3.58 3.58 1.82
CA LEU A 157 3.09 4.79 2.50
C LEU A 157 2.89 5.94 1.49
N THR A 158 3.82 6.13 0.56
CA THR A 158 3.71 7.18 -0.45
C THR A 158 2.48 6.99 -1.33
N ALA A 159 2.19 5.76 -1.76
CA ALA A 159 0.99 5.42 -2.50
C ALA A 159 -0.29 5.70 -1.69
N LEU A 160 -0.31 5.33 -0.41
CA LEU A 160 -1.42 5.65 0.50
C LEU A 160 -1.63 7.17 0.65
N LEU A 161 -0.56 7.95 0.81
CA LEU A 161 -0.65 9.41 0.90
C LEU A 161 -1.17 10.06 -0.39
N LEU A 162 -0.83 9.49 -1.55
CA LEU A 162 -1.40 9.93 -2.83
C LEU A 162 -2.89 9.61 -2.89
N LEU A 163 -3.31 8.40 -2.51
CA LEU A 163 -4.72 8.02 -2.41
C LEU A 163 -5.49 8.96 -1.46
N ASP A 164 -4.97 9.20 -0.26
CA ASP A 164 -5.55 10.12 0.74
C ASP A 164 -5.76 11.52 0.17
N LYS A 165 -4.73 12.06 -0.50
CA LYS A 165 -4.83 13.37 -1.16
C LYS A 165 -5.95 13.42 -2.20
N GLN A 166 -6.13 12.36 -2.99
CA GLN A 166 -7.18 12.30 -4.02
C GLN A 166 -8.58 12.15 -3.41
N LEU A 167 -8.71 11.38 -2.34
CA LEU A 167 -9.97 11.26 -1.60
C LEU A 167 -10.41 12.61 -1.01
N LEU A 168 -9.48 13.34 -0.40
CA LEU A 168 -9.76 14.64 0.20
C LEU A 168 -10.01 15.76 -0.82
N SER A 169 -9.31 15.76 -1.95
CA SER A 169 -9.54 16.77 -3.01
C SER A 169 -10.97 16.69 -3.55
N ARG A 170 -11.51 15.47 -3.71
CA ARG A 170 -12.91 15.24 -4.13
C ARG A 170 -13.92 15.79 -3.11
N ILE A 171 -13.64 15.65 -1.83
CA ILE A 171 -14.52 16.15 -0.76
C ILE A 171 -14.51 17.68 -0.70
N THR A 172 -13.34 18.30 -0.84
CA THR A 172 -13.17 19.75 -0.71
C THR A 172 -13.65 20.53 -1.94
N ALA A 173 -13.53 19.98 -3.15
CA ALA A 173 -14.07 20.59 -4.37
C ALA A 173 -15.59 20.90 -4.29
N ARG A 174 -16.34 20.15 -3.46
CA ARG A 174 -17.75 20.41 -3.16
C ARG A 174 -17.96 21.65 -2.28
N ALA A 175 -17.07 21.91 -1.32
CA ALA A 175 -17.24 23.00 -0.36
C ALA A 175 -17.10 24.39 -0.98
N GLY A 176 -16.40 24.51 -2.12
CA GLY A 176 -16.26 25.76 -2.87
C GLY A 176 -17.29 26.00 -3.97
N ALA A 177 -18.19 25.05 -4.22
CA ALA A 177 -19.21 25.12 -5.27
C ALA A 177 -20.64 25.34 -4.72
N SER A 178 -20.78 25.62 -3.43
CA SER A 178 -22.05 25.94 -2.75
C SER A 178 -22.19 27.43 -2.49
#